data_AF-A0A4Q6BY39-F1
#
_entry.id   AF-A0A4Q6BY39-F1
#
_cell.length_a   1.000
_cell.length_b   1.000
_cell.length_c   1.000
_cell.angle_alpha   90.00
_cell.angle_beta   90.00
_cell.angle_gamma   90.00
#
_symmetry.space_group_name_H-M   'P 1'
#
loop_
_entity.id
_entity.type
_entity.pdbx_description
1 polymer ?
#
loop_
_entity_poly.entity_id
_entity_poly.type
_entity_poly.pdbx_seq_one_letter_code
_entity_poly.pdbx_strand_id
1 'polypeptide(L)'
;VILTKQDQVSDDEMLIFRQLIPASLAQFPMVEFSGVTRAGLDRLVSQTLTFGFKLTERKSGEVLLTRWDHVRAVENALEHLDRALTAMSEDLFAADIRQSLIALGPLIGETPTDDILGRIFSEFCIGK
;
A
#
# COMPACT_ATOMS: atom_id res chain seq x y z
N VAL A 1 13.30 -10.56 -8.48
CA VAL A 1 13.00 -11.78 -9.28
C VAL A 1 13.37 -13.00 -8.46
N ILE A 2 12.45 -13.95 -8.29
CA ILE A 2 12.70 -15.17 -7.51
C ILE A 2 12.88 -16.34 -8.50
N LEU A 3 14.04 -16.97 -8.45
CA LEU A 3 14.37 -18.17 -9.23
C LEU A 3 14.12 -19.38 -8.34
N THR A 4 12.99 -20.04 -8.57
CA THR A 4 12.57 -21.21 -7.78
C THR A 4 13.17 -22.50 -8.34
N LYS A 5 13.14 -23.58 -7.54
CA LYS A 5 13.64 -24.92 -7.92
C LYS A 5 15.15 -24.97 -8.18
N GLN A 6 15.92 -24.18 -7.44
CA GLN A 6 17.40 -24.23 -7.46
C GLN A 6 17.96 -25.65 -7.31
N ASP A 7 17.26 -26.53 -6.59
CA ASP A 7 17.64 -27.92 -6.36
C ASP A 7 17.57 -28.83 -7.60
N GLN A 8 16.95 -28.36 -8.70
CA GLN A 8 16.74 -29.14 -9.92
C GLN A 8 17.62 -28.68 -11.09
N VAL A 9 18.52 -27.72 -10.85
CA VAL A 9 19.25 -27.01 -11.91
C VAL A 9 20.73 -26.96 -11.52
N SER A 10 21.60 -27.28 -12.46
CA SER A 10 23.06 -27.14 -12.27
C SER A 10 23.51 -25.67 -12.30
N ASP A 11 24.71 -25.38 -11.80
CA ASP A 11 25.25 -24.02 -11.79
C ASP A 11 25.38 -23.42 -13.21
N ASP A 12 25.73 -24.25 -14.20
CA ASP A 12 25.83 -23.84 -15.61
C ASP A 12 24.46 -23.48 -16.21
N GLU A 13 23.45 -24.32 -15.96
CA GLU A 13 22.07 -24.03 -16.38
C GLU A 13 21.53 -22.77 -15.70
N MET A 14 21.86 -22.55 -14.42
CA MET A 14 21.46 -21.35 -13.69
C MET A 14 22.07 -20.08 -14.30
N LEU A 15 23.33 -20.16 -14.76
CA LEU A 15 23.99 -19.06 -15.47
C LEU A 15 23.26 -18.71 -16.77
N ILE A 16 22.85 -19.73 -17.54
CA ILE A 16 22.08 -19.55 -18.78
C ILE A 16 20.72 -18.93 -18.46
N PHE A 17 20.01 -19.44 -17.45
CA PHE A 17 18.72 -18.88 -17.04
C PHE A 17 18.82 -17.39 -16.69
N ARG A 18 19.87 -16.98 -15.98
CA ARG A 18 20.11 -15.56 -15.65
C ARG A 18 20.27 -14.68 -16.90
N GLN A 19 20.87 -15.21 -17.97
CA GLN A 19 21.03 -14.50 -19.24
C GLN A 19 19.73 -14.40 -20.06
N LEU A 20 18.80 -15.34 -19.87
CA LEU A 20 17.50 -15.34 -20.54
C LEU A 20 16.49 -14.36 -19.90
N ILE A 21 16.79 -13.82 -18.72
CA ILE A 21 15.89 -12.90 -18.03
C ILE A 21 15.86 -11.57 -18.79
N PRO A 22 14.66 -11.04 -19.11
CA PRO A 22 14.52 -9.76 -19.79
C PRO A 22 15.31 -8.64 -19.11
N ALA A 23 15.96 -7.80 -19.90
CA ALA A 23 16.72 -6.65 -19.40
C ALA A 23 15.86 -5.72 -18.51
N SER A 24 14.54 -5.66 -18.76
CA SER A 24 13.57 -4.93 -17.95
C SER A 24 13.35 -5.47 -16.53
N LEU A 25 13.89 -6.66 -16.23
CA LEU A 25 13.87 -7.26 -14.90
C LEU A 25 15.26 -7.25 -14.25
N ALA A 26 16.31 -6.88 -14.99
CA ALA A 26 17.68 -6.85 -14.51
C ALA A 26 17.90 -5.79 -13.41
N GLN A 27 17.05 -4.75 -13.33
CA GLN A 27 17.12 -3.77 -12.23
C GLN A 27 16.65 -4.31 -10.88
N PHE A 28 15.99 -5.48 -10.84
CA PHE A 28 15.49 -6.05 -9.60
C PHE A 28 16.46 -7.10 -9.04
N PRO A 29 16.65 -7.18 -7.71
CA PRO A 29 17.46 -8.23 -7.10
C PRO A 29 16.98 -9.62 -7.50
N MET A 30 17.93 -10.49 -7.86
CA MET A 30 17.68 -11.90 -8.13
C MET A 30 17.99 -12.73 -6.89
N VAL A 31 17.05 -13.60 -6.53
CA VAL A 31 17.19 -14.53 -5.42
C VAL A 31 16.86 -15.93 -5.90
N GLU A 32 17.80 -16.85 -5.72
CA GLU A 32 17.60 -18.27 -5.92
C GLU A 32 17.04 -18.89 -4.65
N PHE A 33 16.09 -19.80 -4.83
CA PHE A 33 15.35 -20.42 -3.74
C PHE A 33 14.92 -21.85 -4.10
N SER A 34 15.02 -22.77 -3.15
CA SER A 34 14.38 -24.08 -3.21
C SER A 34 13.31 -24.21 -2.14
N GLY A 35 12.09 -24.53 -2.55
CA GLY A 35 11.00 -24.86 -1.62
C GLY A 35 11.18 -26.20 -0.90
N VAL A 36 11.99 -27.09 -1.48
CA VAL A 36 12.22 -28.45 -0.94
C VAL A 36 13.35 -28.43 0.07
N THR A 37 14.53 -27.93 -0.32
CA THR A 37 15.72 -27.92 0.55
C THR A 37 15.78 -26.71 1.46
N ARG A 38 14.94 -25.69 1.20
CA ARG A 38 14.98 -24.37 1.84
C ARG A 38 16.28 -23.60 1.58
N ALA A 39 17.12 -24.06 0.65
CA ALA A 39 18.26 -23.30 0.19
C ALA A 39 17.82 -21.92 -0.30
N GLY A 40 18.55 -20.87 0.10
CA GLY A 40 18.24 -19.49 -0.26
C GLY A 40 17.10 -18.84 0.52
N LEU A 41 16.45 -19.53 1.47
CA LEU A 41 15.34 -18.97 2.26
C LEU A 41 15.74 -17.70 3.03
N ASP A 42 16.86 -17.72 3.76
CA ASP A 42 17.30 -16.55 4.53
C ASP A 42 17.60 -15.34 3.62
N ARG A 43 18.15 -15.62 2.43
CA ARG A 43 18.38 -14.59 1.40
C ARG A 43 17.06 -14.06 0.86
N LEU A 44 16.07 -14.90 0.63
CA LEU A 44 14.74 -14.49 0.19
C LEU A 44 14.04 -13.62 1.25
N VAL A 45 14.07 -14.04 2.51
CA VAL A 45 13.49 -13.29 3.63
C VAL A 45 14.17 -11.92 3.76
N SER A 46 15.49 -11.88 3.81
CA SER A 46 16.24 -10.62 3.95
C SER A 46 16.02 -9.66 2.78
N GLN A 47 15.98 -10.15 1.54
CA GLN A 47 15.67 -9.33 0.36
C GLN A 47 14.23 -8.83 0.37
N THR A 48 13.28 -9.67 0.77
CA THR A 48 11.86 -9.28 0.89
C THR A 48 11.68 -8.21 1.96
N LEU A 49 12.32 -8.36 3.12
CA LEU A 49 12.31 -7.35 4.18
C LEU A 49 12.94 -6.04 3.71
N THR A 50 14.10 -6.10 3.07
CA THR A 50 14.78 -4.90 2.53
C THR A 50 13.90 -4.17 1.52
N PHE A 51 13.23 -4.90 0.64
CA PHE A 51 12.29 -4.33 -0.32
C PHE A 51 11.06 -3.73 0.37
N GLY A 52 10.48 -4.44 1.34
CA GLY A 52 9.36 -3.97 2.14
C GLY A 52 9.69 -2.68 2.89
N PHE A 53 10.83 -2.64 3.58
CA PHE A 53 11.29 -1.44 4.29
C PHE A 53 11.45 -0.24 3.37
N LYS A 54 11.95 -0.40 2.15
CA LYS A 54 12.04 0.71 1.17
C LYS A 54 10.66 1.26 0.77
N LEU A 55 9.65 0.40 0.68
CA LEU A 55 8.28 0.82 0.34
C LEU A 55 7.54 1.44 1.53
N THR A 56 7.92 1.05 2.74
CA THR A 56 7.27 1.50 3.98
C THR A 56 8.16 2.42 4.80
N GLU A 57 9.25 2.95 4.24
CA GLU A 57 10.11 3.91 4.92
C GLU A 57 9.31 5.19 5.12
N ARG A 58 9.23 5.66 6.35
CA ARG A 58 8.42 6.81 6.74
C ARG A 58 9.28 7.81 7.50
N LYS A 59 8.94 9.08 7.38
CA LYS A 59 9.54 10.11 8.22
C LYS A 59 8.95 10.03 9.63
N SER A 60 9.76 10.37 10.63
CA SER A 60 9.24 10.50 12.00
C SER A 60 8.10 11.52 12.04
N GLY A 61 6.97 11.13 12.63
CA GLY A 61 5.75 11.94 12.71
C GLY A 61 4.80 11.82 11.51
N GLU A 62 5.11 10.99 10.51
CA GLU A 62 4.20 10.74 9.40
C GLU A 62 2.99 9.90 9.85
N VAL A 63 1.78 10.34 9.49
CA VAL A 63 0.53 9.65 9.83
C VAL A 63 0.16 8.68 8.71
N LEU A 64 -0.13 7.43 9.07
CA LEU A 64 -0.54 6.40 8.12
C LEU A 64 -2.06 6.21 8.14
N LEU A 65 -2.69 6.36 6.98
CA LEU A 65 -4.07 5.95 6.77
C LEU A 65 -4.08 4.48 6.36
N THR A 66 -4.63 3.61 7.22
CA THR A 66 -4.66 2.16 7.01
C THR A 66 -5.99 1.65 6.49
N ARG A 67 -7.06 2.45 6.61
CA ARG A 67 -8.40 2.11 6.12
C ARG A 67 -8.66 2.76 4.77
N TRP A 68 -9.12 1.95 3.82
CA TRP A 68 -9.53 2.43 2.49
C TRP A 68 -10.58 3.55 2.56
N ASP A 69 -11.54 3.46 3.48
CA ASP A 69 -12.55 4.51 3.66
C ASP A 69 -11.93 5.86 4.05
N HIS A 70 -10.91 5.84 4.91
CA HIS A 70 -10.24 7.06 5.36
C HIS A 70 -9.39 7.66 4.24
N VAL A 71 -8.71 6.82 3.45
CA VAL A 71 -7.98 7.26 2.25
C VAL A 71 -8.93 8.00 1.32
N ARG A 72 -10.07 7.38 0.97
CA ARG A 72 -11.06 7.97 0.07
C ARG A 72 -11.63 9.29 0.59
N ALA A 73 -11.92 9.37 1.90
CA ALA A 73 -12.40 10.59 2.53
C ALA A 73 -11.40 11.74 2.41
N VAL A 74 -10.10 11.47 2.61
CA VAL A 74 -9.04 12.47 2.44
C VAL A 74 -8.85 12.86 0.98
N GLU A 75 -8.87 11.91 0.04
CA GLU A 75 -8.80 12.19 -1.40
C GLU A 75 -9.94 13.10 -1.86
N ASN A 76 -11.18 12.80 -1.46
CA ASN A 76 -12.33 13.64 -1.76
C ASN A 76 -12.21 15.04 -1.16
N ALA A 77 -11.71 15.14 0.09
CA ALA A 77 -11.49 16.43 0.73
C ALA A 77 -10.45 17.27 -0.02
N LEU A 78 -9.36 16.65 -0.48
CA LEU A 78 -8.34 17.30 -1.29
C LEU A 78 -8.90 17.80 -2.63
N GLU A 79 -9.74 17.02 -3.31
CA GLU A 79 -10.38 17.46 -4.56
C GLU A 79 -11.21 18.73 -4.36
N HIS A 80 -11.98 18.81 -3.27
CA HIS A 80 -12.72 20.02 -2.91
C HIS A 80 -11.80 21.19 -2.57
N LEU A 81 -10.68 20.95 -1.87
CA LEU A 81 -9.71 22.01 -1.58
C LEU A 81 -9.04 22.55 -2.85
N ASP A 82 -8.69 21.69 -3.80
CA ASP A 82 -8.12 22.10 -5.09
C ASP A 82 -9.12 22.95 -5.91
N ARG A 83 -10.40 22.60 -5.86
CA ARG A 83 -11.47 23.40 -6.44
C ARG A 83 -11.64 24.75 -5.74
N ALA A 84 -11.58 24.78 -4.41
CA ALA A 84 -11.64 26.02 -3.65
C ALA A 84 -10.48 26.96 -4.01
N LEU A 85 -9.26 26.44 -4.18
CA LEU A 85 -8.08 27.23 -4.58
C LEU A 85 -8.24 27.92 -5.94
N THR A 86 -9.09 27.38 -6.82
CA THR A 86 -9.33 27.92 -8.18
C THR A 86 -10.71 28.56 -8.34
N ALA A 87 -11.45 28.72 -7.24
CA ALA A 87 -12.81 29.25 -7.26
C ALA A 87 -12.85 30.72 -7.71
N MET A 88 -13.78 31.04 -8.61
CA MET A 88 -13.95 32.38 -9.18
C MET A 88 -14.82 33.32 -8.31
N SER A 89 -15.50 32.78 -7.29
CA SER A 89 -16.34 33.57 -6.38
C SER A 89 -16.21 33.06 -4.94
N GLU A 90 -16.46 33.96 -3.99
CA GLU A 90 -16.45 33.64 -2.56
C GLU A 90 -17.51 32.58 -2.20
N ASP A 91 -18.65 32.56 -2.88
CA ASP A 91 -19.70 31.56 -2.67
C ASP A 91 -19.24 30.15 -3.05
N LEU A 92 -18.55 30.02 -4.19
CA LEU A 92 -18.00 28.73 -4.65
C LEU A 92 -16.84 28.28 -3.75
N PHE A 93 -15.97 29.22 -3.37
CA PHE A 93 -14.91 28.95 -2.39
C PHE A 93 -15.51 28.41 -1.08
N ALA A 94 -16.49 29.11 -0.51
CA ALA A 94 -17.12 28.70 0.74
C ALA A 94 -17.88 27.38 0.60
N ALA A 95 -18.48 27.10 -0.56
CA ALA A 95 -19.14 25.83 -0.83
C ALA A 95 -18.16 24.65 -0.84
N ASP A 96 -17.04 24.77 -1.55
CA ASP A 96 -16.04 23.72 -1.63
C ASP A 96 -15.32 23.49 -0.29
N ILE A 97 -15.04 24.54 0.49
CA ILE A 97 -14.52 24.40 1.88
C ILE A 97 -15.50 23.63 2.78
N ARG A 98 -16.80 23.86 2.66
CA ARG A 98 -17.81 23.08 3.42
C ARG A 98 -17.80 21.61 2.99
N GLN A 99 -17.69 21.34 1.69
CA GLN A 99 -17.63 19.96 1.21
C GLN A 99 -16.36 19.23 1.64
N SER A 100 -15.20 19.91 1.69
CA SER A 100 -13.97 19.28 2.19
C SER A 100 -14.10 18.89 3.67
N LEU A 101 -14.76 19.71 4.49
CA LEU A 101 -15.02 19.39 5.89
C LEU A 101 -15.97 18.18 6.04
N ILE A 102 -17.07 18.15 5.26
CA ILE A 102 -18.01 17.03 5.27
C ILE A 102 -17.32 15.73 4.84
N ALA A 103 -16.47 15.79 3.80
CA ALA A 103 -15.72 14.63 3.32
C ALA A 103 -14.79 14.04 4.38
N LEU A 104 -14.26 14.86 5.30
CA LEU A 104 -13.43 14.42 6.43
C LEU A 104 -14.23 13.88 7.62
N GLY A 105 -15.54 14.09 7.66
CA GLY A 105 -16.43 13.65 8.75
C GLY A 105 -16.22 12.19 9.20
N PRO A 106 -16.10 11.22 8.28
CA PRO A 106 -15.82 9.82 8.64
C PRO A 106 -14.53 9.59 9.43
N LEU A 107 -13.48 10.39 9.23
CA LEU A 107 -12.22 10.24 9.97
C LEU A 107 -12.36 10.65 11.44
N ILE A 108 -13.25 11.61 11.72
CA ILE A 108 -13.49 12.19 13.05
C ILE A 108 -14.74 11.62 13.72
N GLY A 109 -15.42 10.67 13.07
CA GLY A 109 -16.64 10.03 13.59
C GLY A 109 -17.93 10.83 13.37
N GLU A 110 -17.90 11.88 12.56
CA GLU A 110 -19.04 12.74 12.22
C GLU A 110 -19.77 12.24 10.97
N THR A 111 -20.20 10.97 10.98
CA THR A 111 -20.99 10.39 9.87
C THR A 111 -22.43 10.13 10.33
N PRO A 112 -23.46 10.27 9.47
CA PRO A 112 -24.81 9.88 9.81
C PRO A 112 -24.86 8.42 10.26
N THR A 113 -25.26 8.25 11.51
CA THR A 113 -25.46 7.00 12.23
C THR A 113 -26.51 6.15 11.54
N ASP A 114 -26.09 4.98 11.05
CA ASP A 114 -26.82 3.71 11.22
C ASP A 114 -25.92 2.50 10.87
N ASP A 115 -24.92 2.67 10.00
CA ASP A 115 -24.13 1.54 9.48
C ASP A 115 -22.71 1.39 10.09
N ILE A 116 -22.27 2.37 10.89
CA ILE A 116 -20.92 2.37 11.48
C ILE A 116 -20.76 1.24 12.49
N LEU A 117 -21.72 1.05 13.40
CA LEU A 117 -21.64 0.00 14.41
C LEU A 117 -21.72 -1.40 13.77
N GLY A 118 -22.63 -1.59 12.81
CA GLY A 118 -22.73 -2.86 12.06
C GLY A 118 -21.42 -3.22 11.37
N ARG A 119 -20.77 -2.27 10.70
CA ARG A 119 -19.50 -2.50 10.00
C ARG A 119 -18.32 -2.69 10.95
N ILE A 120 -18.18 -1.85 11.98
CA ILE A 120 -17.12 -1.97 12.99
C ILE A 120 -17.23 -3.33 13.70
N PHE A 121 -18.41 -3.70 14.19
CA PHE A 121 -18.59 -4.96 14.92
C PHE A 121 -18.65 -6.21 14.04
N SER A 122 -18.88 -6.07 12.72
CA SER A 122 -18.77 -7.21 11.79
C SER A 122 -17.35 -7.75 11.64
N GLU A 123 -16.34 -6.92 11.90
CA GLU A 123 -14.91 -7.29 11.83
C GLU A 123 -14.35 -7.74 13.19
N PHE A 124 -15.11 -7.53 14.28
CA PHE A 124 -14.72 -7.99 15.60
C PHE A 124 -15.32 -9.35 15.91
N CYS A 125 -14.45 -10.29 16.34
CA CYS A 125 -14.93 -11.53 16.95
C CYS A 125 -15.86 -11.21 18.12
N ILE A 126 -16.98 -11.95 18.23
CA ILE A 126 -17.92 -11.81 19.35
C ILE A 126 -17.17 -12.05 20.66
N GLY A 127 -17.23 -11.08 21.57
CA GLY A 127 -16.60 -11.16 22.90
C GLY A 127 -15.33 -10.33 23.09
N LYS A 128 -15.10 -9.30 22.26
CA LYS A 128 -14.17 -8.21 22.61
C LYS A 128 -14.88 -7.06 23.31
#